data_AF-A0A8C9ZE14-F1
#
_entry.id   AF-A0A8C9ZE14-F1
#
_cell.length_a   1.000
_cell.length_b   1.000
_cell.length_c   1.000
_cell.angle_alpha   90.00
_cell.angle_beta   90.00
_cell.angle_gamma   90.00
#
_symmetry.space_group_name_H-M   'P 1'
#
loop_
_entity.id
_entity.type
_entity.pdbx_description
1 polymer ?
#
loop_
_entity_poly.entity_id
_entity_poly.type
_entity_poly.pdbx_seq_one_letter_code
_entity_poly.pdbx_strand_id
1 'polypeptide(L)'
;METTKLPPTSPSSPTTSFSVPSAEKVDGFPRRSMRRARQRRSHSSSQFRYQSSQVELTPLPLLKDAPVAELHDLFCKKLQQCCVLFDFLDCVADLKGKEIKRAALNELVESVATSRGVLIEPLYPEAIKMISVNIFRTLPPSENPEFDPEEDEPTLEASWPHLQLVYEFFLRFLESPDFQPSMAKRYVDQKFVLQLLELFDSEDPREREYLKTILHRVYGKLLGLRAYIRKQINNIFLRFIYETEHFNGVAELLEILGSIINGFALPLKAEHKQFLVRVLIPLHTAKSLSIFHAQLAYCVVQFMEKDATVTEYIIRGLLKYWPKTCTQKEVMFLGEIEEILDVIEPSQFIRVQEPLFKQIAACISSPHFQVAERALYFWNNEYILSLIEENCQVILPLVFATLYRVSKEHWNQTIVSLIYNVLKTFMEMNSKLFDDLTASYKVEKQKEMKRERERADLWRGLEEHQDRRMQMLTEAARNQRNLQERGERGDPPTPSSPQTAHSDQPEPKISGASSSSSGAGESAT
;
A
#
# COMPACT_ATOMS: atom_id res chain seq x y z
N MET A 1 -57.10 -38.55 41.10
CA MET A 1 -56.50 -39.50 42.07
C MET A 1 -56.46 -40.91 41.45
N GLU A 2 -55.89 -41.16 40.25
CA GLU A 2 -54.57 -40.80 39.70
C GLU A 2 -53.38 -41.50 40.37
N THR A 3 -52.72 -42.37 39.58
CA THR A 3 -51.35 -42.86 39.80
C THR A 3 -50.66 -43.17 38.46
N THR A 4 -49.77 -42.26 38.05
CA THR A 4 -48.37 -42.58 37.66
C THR A 4 -48.06 -43.43 36.39
N LYS A 5 -47.57 -42.74 35.32
CA LYS A 5 -46.61 -43.19 34.26
C LYS A 5 -47.09 -44.32 33.30
N LEU A 6 -46.65 -44.46 32.04
CA LEU A 6 -45.78 -43.72 31.07
C LEU A 6 -46.31 -44.08 29.62
N PRO A 7 -45.63 -44.05 28.43
CA PRO A 7 -44.21 -43.88 28.01
C PRO A 7 -44.03 -42.73 26.94
N PRO A 8 -42.98 -42.65 26.08
CA PRO A 8 -42.65 -41.44 25.30
C PRO A 8 -43.06 -41.43 23.81
N THR A 9 -43.12 -40.23 23.20
CA THR A 9 -42.79 -39.97 21.77
C THR A 9 -42.38 -38.49 21.56
N SER A 10 -41.57 -38.21 20.53
CA SER A 10 -41.18 -36.85 20.12
C SER A 10 -41.31 -36.67 18.61
N PRO A 11 -41.84 -35.54 18.12
CA PRO A 11 -41.62 -35.07 16.76
C PRO A 11 -40.82 -33.75 16.75
N SER A 12 -39.74 -33.71 15.98
CA SER A 12 -38.95 -32.50 15.74
C SER A 12 -39.58 -31.63 14.64
N SER A 13 -39.69 -30.32 14.87
CA SER A 13 -40.11 -29.35 13.84
C SER A 13 -38.95 -28.95 12.92
N PRO A 14 -39.18 -28.63 11.64
CA PRO A 14 -38.12 -28.48 10.63
C PRO A 14 -37.45 -27.10 10.63
N THR A 15 -36.14 -27.07 10.39
CA THR A 15 -35.39 -25.86 10.02
C THR A 15 -35.55 -25.54 8.53
N THR A 16 -35.95 -24.31 8.22
CA THR A 16 -36.08 -23.81 6.84
C THR A 16 -34.74 -23.35 6.29
N SER A 17 -34.13 -24.15 5.40
CA SER A 17 -33.00 -23.71 4.57
C SER A 17 -33.50 -23.04 3.29
N PHE A 18 -32.94 -21.88 2.95
CA PHE A 18 -33.21 -21.22 1.68
C PHE A 18 -32.41 -21.91 0.56
N SER A 19 -33.11 -22.38 -0.48
CA SER A 19 -32.50 -22.90 -1.71
C SER A 19 -32.49 -21.84 -2.81
N VAL A 20 -31.31 -21.55 -3.36
CA VAL A 20 -31.14 -20.65 -4.50
C VAL A 20 -31.37 -21.43 -5.81
N PRO A 21 -32.13 -20.90 -6.80
CA PRO A 21 -32.30 -21.56 -8.09
C PRO A 21 -31.00 -21.60 -8.90
N SER A 22 -30.68 -22.76 -9.48
CA SER A 22 -29.56 -22.90 -10.42
C SER A 22 -29.83 -22.16 -11.73
N ALA A 23 -28.95 -21.24 -12.11
CA ALA A 23 -28.99 -20.60 -13.42
C ALA A 23 -28.41 -21.53 -14.51
N GLU A 24 -29.10 -21.62 -15.65
CA GLU A 24 -28.64 -22.39 -16.81
C GLU A 24 -27.42 -21.74 -17.45
N LYS A 25 -26.41 -22.55 -17.81
CA LYS A 25 -25.22 -22.07 -18.52
C LYS A 25 -25.40 -22.17 -20.03
N VAL A 26 -25.53 -21.02 -20.69
CA VAL A 26 -25.34 -20.91 -22.13
C VAL A 26 -23.84 -20.94 -22.43
N ASP A 27 -23.35 -22.08 -22.94
CA ASP A 27 -21.96 -22.25 -23.32
C ASP A 27 -21.69 -21.58 -24.69
N GLY A 28 -20.61 -20.81 -24.82
CA GLY A 28 -20.55 -19.79 -25.89
C GLY A 28 -19.19 -19.34 -26.43
N PHE A 29 -18.05 -19.79 -25.92
CA PHE A 29 -16.74 -19.56 -26.57
C PHE A 29 -15.76 -20.73 -26.33
N PRO A 30 -15.06 -21.23 -27.37
CA PRO A 30 -14.21 -22.41 -27.24
C PRO A 30 -12.93 -22.08 -26.48
N ARG A 31 -12.77 -22.65 -25.27
CA ARG A 31 -11.51 -22.63 -24.53
C ARG A 31 -10.40 -23.23 -25.39
N ARG A 32 -9.41 -22.42 -25.79
CA ARG A 32 -8.14 -22.94 -26.31
C ARG A 32 -7.55 -23.92 -25.29
N SER A 33 -7.25 -25.13 -25.74
CA SER A 33 -6.63 -26.15 -24.88
C SER A 33 -5.20 -25.71 -24.53
N MET A 34 -5.05 -25.07 -23.37
CA MET A 34 -3.74 -24.97 -22.72
C MET A 34 -3.33 -26.39 -22.33
N ARG A 35 -2.44 -26.98 -23.13
CA ARG A 35 -1.71 -28.18 -22.75
C ARG A 35 -1.14 -27.93 -21.36
N ARG A 36 -1.39 -28.84 -20.40
CA ARG A 36 -0.73 -28.79 -19.08
C ARG A 36 0.77 -28.65 -19.33
N ALA A 37 1.34 -27.51 -18.98
CA ALA A 37 2.77 -27.32 -19.00
C ALA A 37 3.36 -28.41 -18.10
N ARG A 38 4.28 -29.21 -18.64
CA ARG A 38 4.90 -30.30 -17.90
C ARG A 38 5.80 -29.67 -16.85
N GLN A 39 5.25 -29.53 -15.64
CA GLN A 39 5.89 -28.95 -14.46
C GLN A 39 7.35 -29.43 -14.41
N ARG A 40 8.28 -28.53 -14.73
CA ARG A 40 9.71 -28.82 -14.61
C ARG A 40 10.01 -28.82 -13.13
N ARG A 41 10.95 -29.67 -12.71
CA ARG A 41 11.39 -29.66 -11.31
C ARG A 41 12.12 -28.34 -11.08
N SER A 42 11.63 -27.56 -10.12
CA SER A 42 12.37 -26.41 -9.62
C SER A 42 13.70 -26.90 -9.05
N HIS A 43 14.78 -26.23 -9.45
CA HIS A 43 16.13 -26.64 -9.06
C HIS A 43 16.44 -26.01 -7.70
N SER A 44 16.13 -26.74 -6.61
CA SER A 44 16.49 -26.30 -5.25
C SER A 44 17.95 -25.88 -5.22
N SER A 45 18.18 -24.70 -4.65
CA SER A 45 19.47 -24.07 -4.40
C SER A 45 20.49 -24.99 -3.70
N SER A 46 20.03 -26.01 -2.97
CA SER A 46 20.86 -27.07 -2.38
C SER A 46 21.66 -27.88 -3.43
N GLN A 47 21.12 -28.07 -4.64
CA GLN A 47 21.69 -28.91 -5.68
C GLN A 47 23.04 -28.39 -6.20
N PHE A 48 23.22 -27.07 -6.30
CA PHE A 48 24.48 -26.44 -6.75
C PHE A 48 25.68 -26.67 -5.82
N ARG A 49 25.45 -27.19 -4.61
CA ARG A 49 26.52 -27.54 -3.64
C ARG A 49 26.60 -29.03 -3.32
N TYR A 50 25.81 -29.87 -3.97
CA TYR A 50 25.94 -31.33 -3.81
C TYR A 50 27.23 -31.80 -4.49
N GLN A 51 28.32 -31.84 -3.73
CA GLN A 51 29.51 -32.59 -4.12
C GLN A 51 29.20 -34.06 -3.91
N SER A 52 29.19 -34.85 -4.99
CA SER A 52 28.88 -36.29 -4.96
C SER A 52 30.02 -37.15 -4.38
N SER A 53 30.71 -36.65 -3.36
CA SER A 53 31.60 -37.44 -2.52
C SER A 53 30.76 -38.40 -1.69
N GLN A 54 30.90 -39.70 -1.92
CA GLN A 54 30.20 -40.78 -1.22
C GLN A 54 30.70 -40.93 0.23
N VAL A 55 30.50 -39.91 1.06
CA VAL A 55 30.81 -39.93 2.49
C VAL A 55 29.66 -40.63 3.21
N GLU A 56 29.73 -41.95 3.34
CA GLU A 56 28.81 -42.68 4.22
C GLU A 56 28.93 -42.14 5.65
N LEU A 57 27.91 -41.42 6.13
CA LEU A 57 27.88 -40.96 7.51
C LEU A 57 27.75 -42.16 8.44
N THR A 58 28.75 -42.35 9.30
CA THR A 58 28.68 -43.23 10.47
C THR A 58 27.98 -42.49 11.62
N PRO A 59 27.00 -43.09 12.31
CA PRO A 59 26.38 -42.44 13.47
C PRO A 59 27.40 -42.27 14.59
N LEU A 60 27.54 -41.04 15.10
CA LEU A 60 28.42 -40.73 16.24
C LEU A 60 27.70 -41.02 17.58
N PRO A 61 28.42 -41.44 18.65
CA PRO A 61 27.85 -41.68 19.98
C PRO A 61 27.00 -40.52 20.50
N LEU A 62 26.07 -40.79 21.43
CA LEU A 62 25.21 -39.75 22.00
C LEU A 62 26.00 -38.83 22.95
N LEU A 63 25.72 -37.52 22.91
CA LEU A 63 26.26 -36.51 23.82
C LEU A 63 25.88 -36.79 25.28
N LYS A 64 24.72 -37.42 25.51
CA LYS A 64 24.22 -37.80 26.84
C LYS A 64 25.02 -38.94 27.50
N ASP A 65 25.64 -39.80 26.68
CA ASP A 65 26.39 -40.98 27.14
C ASP A 65 27.91 -40.73 27.16
N ALA A 66 28.36 -39.59 26.64
CA ALA A 66 29.77 -39.24 26.51
C ALA A 66 30.36 -38.73 27.83
N PRO A 67 31.61 -39.09 28.18
CA PRO A 67 32.29 -38.53 29.33
C PRO A 67 32.55 -37.03 29.14
N VAL A 68 32.43 -36.24 30.22
CA VAL A 68 32.52 -34.77 30.19
C VAL A 68 33.80 -34.25 29.51
N ALA A 69 34.91 -34.99 29.62
CA ALA A 69 36.18 -34.65 28.98
C ALA A 69 36.16 -34.74 27.44
N GLU A 70 35.33 -35.62 26.86
CA GLU A 70 35.20 -35.80 25.40
C GLU A 70 33.99 -35.07 24.81
N LEU A 71 33.08 -34.57 25.64
CA LEU A 71 31.81 -33.98 25.25
C LEU A 71 31.96 -32.86 24.20
N HIS A 72 32.89 -31.93 24.41
CA HIS A 72 33.14 -30.83 23.47
C HIS A 72 33.74 -31.31 22.14
N ASP A 73 34.64 -32.30 22.18
CA ASP A 73 35.25 -32.89 20.98
C ASP A 73 34.21 -33.67 20.14
N LEU A 74 33.33 -34.41 20.81
CA LEU A 74 32.21 -35.12 20.19
C LEU A 74 31.19 -34.13 19.58
N PHE A 75 30.91 -33.02 20.27
CA PHE A 75 30.07 -31.94 19.75
C PHE A 75 30.67 -31.31 18.49
N CYS A 76 31.97 -30.99 18.49
CA CYS A 76 32.68 -30.50 17.30
C CYS A 76 32.63 -31.51 16.14
N LYS A 77 32.81 -32.81 16.41
CA LYS A 77 32.68 -33.88 15.40
C LYS A 77 31.26 -33.96 14.83
N LYS A 78 30.21 -33.80 15.66
CA LYS A 78 28.80 -33.72 15.22
C LYS A 78 28.53 -32.49 14.35
N LEU A 79 29.03 -31.30 14.72
CA LEU A 79 28.94 -30.11 13.86
C LEU A 79 29.59 -30.32 12.49
N GLN A 80 30.77 -30.94 12.45
CA GLN A 80 31.47 -31.28 11.20
C GLN A 80 30.70 -32.30 10.36
N GLN A 81 30.10 -33.32 10.99
CA GLN A 81 29.18 -34.25 10.33
C GLN A 81 27.95 -33.53 9.73
N CYS A 82 27.40 -32.52 10.42
CA CYS A 82 26.28 -31.71 9.93
C CYS A 82 26.64 -30.74 8.79
N CYS A 83 27.93 -30.55 8.47
CA CYS A 83 28.37 -29.80 7.28
C CYS A 83 28.16 -30.57 5.96
N VAL A 84 27.94 -31.89 6.00
CA VAL A 84 27.65 -32.68 4.79
C VAL A 84 26.26 -32.30 4.25
N LEU A 85 26.17 -31.98 2.96
CA LEU A 85 24.94 -31.61 2.27
C LEU A 85 24.35 -32.83 1.55
N PHE A 86 23.02 -32.88 1.45
CA PHE A 86 22.26 -33.93 0.76
C PHE A 86 21.30 -33.28 -0.23
N ASP A 87 21.12 -33.87 -1.41
CA ASP A 87 20.04 -33.48 -2.33
C ASP A 87 18.70 -34.01 -1.80
N PHE A 88 17.70 -33.13 -1.70
CA PHE A 88 16.33 -33.46 -1.28
C PHE A 88 15.34 -33.52 -2.46
N LEU A 89 15.75 -33.18 -3.68
CA LEU A 89 14.97 -33.37 -4.91
C LEU A 89 14.88 -34.86 -5.31
N ASP A 90 15.85 -35.67 -4.88
CA ASP A 90 15.73 -37.12 -4.81
C ASP A 90 15.30 -37.53 -3.39
N CYS A 91 14.04 -37.91 -3.25
CA CYS A 91 13.45 -38.35 -1.98
C CYS A 91 13.92 -39.74 -1.51
N VAL A 92 14.63 -40.51 -2.35
CA VAL A 92 15.01 -41.91 -2.11
C VAL A 92 16.53 -42.06 -1.92
N ALA A 93 17.33 -41.19 -2.53
CA ALA A 93 18.77 -41.12 -2.29
C ALA A 93 19.12 -40.81 -0.82
N ASP A 94 20.24 -41.38 -0.34
CA ASP A 94 20.91 -41.04 0.93
C ASP A 94 20.06 -41.08 2.21
N LEU A 95 18.92 -41.80 2.24
CA LEU A 95 17.99 -41.85 3.39
C LEU A 95 18.68 -42.10 4.75
N LYS A 96 19.64 -43.02 4.80
CA LYS A 96 20.45 -43.31 6.01
C LYS A 96 21.29 -42.11 6.45
N GLY A 97 21.94 -41.42 5.52
CA GLY A 97 22.75 -40.22 5.80
C GLY A 97 21.87 -39.02 6.20
N LYS A 98 20.74 -38.84 5.51
CA LYS A 98 19.72 -37.83 5.83
C LYS A 98 19.19 -38.02 7.26
N GLU A 99 18.89 -39.25 7.68
CA GLU A 99 18.42 -39.53 9.04
C GLU A 99 19.52 -39.34 10.10
N ILE A 100 20.75 -39.78 9.85
CA ILE A 100 21.88 -39.58 10.77
C ILE A 100 22.14 -38.09 11.00
N LYS A 101 22.13 -37.25 9.95
CA LYS A 101 22.25 -35.80 10.09
C LYS A 101 21.03 -35.17 10.80
N ARG A 102 19.81 -35.66 10.54
CA ARG A 102 18.60 -35.20 11.24
C ARG A 102 18.67 -35.48 12.74
N ALA A 103 19.10 -36.69 13.13
CA ALA A 103 19.29 -37.07 14.53
C ALA A 103 20.37 -36.22 15.21
N ALA A 104 21.55 -36.08 14.57
CA ALA A 104 22.64 -35.26 15.10
C ALA A 104 22.24 -33.79 15.28
N LEU A 105 21.50 -33.19 14.33
CA LEU A 105 21.01 -31.81 14.46
C LEU A 105 20.01 -31.65 15.61
N ASN A 106 19.06 -32.58 15.80
CA ASN A 106 18.13 -32.53 16.94
C ASN A 106 18.88 -32.60 18.29
N GLU A 107 19.89 -33.47 18.39
CA GLU A 107 20.69 -33.64 19.59
C GLU A 107 21.55 -32.39 19.92
N LEU A 108 22.10 -31.75 18.88
CA LEU A 108 22.82 -30.47 19.01
C LEU A 108 21.89 -29.34 19.51
N VAL A 109 20.64 -29.29 19.01
CA VAL A 109 19.61 -28.35 19.51
C VAL A 109 19.28 -28.62 20.98
N GLU A 110 18.98 -29.87 21.33
CA GLU A 110 18.62 -30.24 22.71
C GLU A 110 19.77 -29.94 23.69
N SER A 111 21.02 -30.22 23.30
CA SER A 111 22.20 -29.95 24.11
C SER A 111 22.41 -28.44 24.36
N VAL A 112 22.29 -27.59 23.33
CA VAL A 112 22.43 -26.12 23.51
C VAL A 112 21.26 -25.51 24.30
N ALA A 113 20.07 -26.11 24.22
CA ALA A 113 18.91 -25.65 25.00
C ALA A 113 18.98 -26.06 26.48
N THR A 114 19.56 -27.23 26.79
CA THR A 114 19.47 -27.86 28.12
C THR A 114 20.75 -27.76 28.94
N SER A 115 21.93 -27.86 28.30
CA SER A 115 23.22 -27.97 28.97
C SER A 115 23.94 -26.62 29.04
N ARG A 116 24.25 -26.15 30.26
CA ARG A 116 25.09 -24.97 30.48
C ARG A 116 26.57 -25.29 30.28
N GLY A 117 27.36 -24.29 29.89
CA GLY A 117 28.81 -24.38 29.72
C GLY A 117 29.29 -24.99 28.40
N VAL A 118 28.37 -25.40 27.51
CA VAL A 118 28.73 -26.03 26.22
C VAL A 118 29.49 -25.08 25.29
N LEU A 119 29.19 -23.77 25.34
CA LEU A 119 29.65 -22.75 24.37
C LEU A 119 31.07 -22.22 24.66
N ILE A 120 32.08 -23.07 24.47
CA ILE A 120 33.52 -22.73 24.61
C ILE A 120 34.11 -22.06 23.35
N GLU A 121 35.28 -21.39 23.45
CA GLU A 121 35.88 -20.64 22.33
C GLU A 121 36.10 -21.43 21.03
N PRO A 122 36.62 -22.68 21.06
CA PRO A 122 36.77 -23.50 19.85
C PRO A 122 35.46 -23.84 19.13
N LEU A 123 34.32 -23.73 19.82
CA LEU A 123 33.03 -24.12 19.26
C LEU A 123 32.42 -23.06 18.32
N TYR A 124 32.67 -21.77 18.59
CA TYR A 124 32.15 -20.66 17.78
C TYR A 124 32.48 -20.77 16.27
N PRO A 125 33.74 -21.02 15.84
CA PRO A 125 34.05 -21.14 14.41
C PRO A 125 33.35 -22.34 13.76
N GLU A 126 33.36 -23.52 14.38
CA GLU A 126 32.76 -24.72 13.79
C GLU A 126 31.22 -24.65 13.76
N ALA A 127 30.59 -24.04 14.77
CA ALA A 127 29.14 -23.80 14.78
C ALA A 127 28.72 -22.83 13.66
N ILE A 128 29.42 -21.69 13.55
CA ILE A 128 29.12 -20.66 12.54
C ILE A 128 29.43 -21.16 11.12
N LYS A 129 30.47 -21.99 10.95
CA LYS A 129 30.78 -22.71 9.71
C LYS A 129 29.68 -23.71 9.32
N MET A 130 29.22 -24.54 10.27
CA MET A 130 28.12 -25.49 10.03
C MET A 130 26.84 -24.77 9.59
N ILE A 131 26.48 -23.68 10.27
CA ILE A 131 25.37 -22.81 9.88
C ILE A 131 25.59 -22.25 8.47
N SER A 132 26.73 -21.60 8.21
CA SER A 132 27.05 -20.93 6.95
C SER A 132 27.03 -21.86 5.72
N VAL A 133 27.49 -23.11 5.88
CA VAL A 133 27.51 -24.11 4.80
C VAL A 133 26.09 -24.55 4.43
N ASN A 134 25.20 -24.67 5.42
CA ASN A 134 23.83 -25.12 5.24
C ASN A 134 22.87 -24.01 4.78
N ILE A 135 22.88 -22.82 5.41
CA ILE A 135 21.84 -21.80 5.16
C ILE A 135 22.13 -20.92 3.94
N PHE A 136 23.35 -20.38 3.80
CA PHE A 136 23.67 -19.37 2.80
C PHE A 136 23.76 -20.00 1.42
N ARG A 137 22.75 -19.83 0.58
CA ARG A 137 22.67 -20.41 -0.77
C ARG A 137 22.06 -19.39 -1.73
N THR A 138 22.47 -19.44 -3.00
CA THR A 138 21.81 -18.64 -4.05
C THR A 138 20.42 -19.22 -4.22
N LEU A 139 19.38 -18.44 -3.88
CA LEU A 139 17.99 -18.85 -4.01
C LEU A 139 17.66 -19.26 -5.46
N PRO A 140 16.71 -20.19 -5.68
CA PRO A 140 16.28 -20.52 -7.04
C PRO A 140 15.70 -19.28 -7.74
N PRO A 141 15.85 -19.15 -9.06
CA PRO A 141 15.13 -18.11 -9.80
C PRO A 141 13.62 -18.40 -9.73
N SER A 142 12.81 -17.39 -9.40
CA SER A 142 11.36 -17.56 -9.40
C SER A 142 10.86 -17.90 -10.82
N GLU A 143 10.01 -18.92 -10.93
CA GLU A 143 9.62 -19.50 -12.22
C GLU A 143 8.42 -18.80 -12.89
N ASN A 144 7.70 -17.91 -12.17
CA ASN A 144 6.52 -17.21 -12.67
C ASN A 144 6.77 -15.67 -12.81
N PRO A 145 6.90 -15.12 -14.03
CA PRO A 145 7.00 -13.67 -14.25
C PRO A 145 5.70 -12.88 -13.98
N GLU A 146 4.57 -13.57 -13.89
CA GLU A 146 3.24 -13.02 -13.60
C GLU A 146 2.78 -13.43 -12.18
N PHE A 147 3.72 -13.74 -11.27
CA PHE A 147 3.43 -14.16 -9.89
C PHE A 147 2.66 -13.08 -9.13
N ASP A 148 1.47 -13.44 -8.65
CA ASP A 148 0.71 -12.61 -7.70
C ASP A 148 0.89 -13.17 -6.28
N PRO A 149 1.61 -12.45 -5.38
CA PRO A 149 1.81 -12.92 -4.02
C PRO A 149 0.54 -13.01 -3.16
N GLU A 150 -0.62 -12.51 -3.63
CA GLU A 150 -1.92 -12.70 -2.96
C GLU A 150 -2.65 -13.98 -3.41
N GLU A 151 -2.37 -14.50 -4.62
CA GLU A 151 -3.09 -15.66 -5.20
C GLU A 151 -2.24 -16.95 -5.37
N ASP A 152 -0.94 -16.86 -5.64
CA ASP A 152 -0.08 -18.02 -5.93
C ASP A 152 0.41 -18.78 -4.67
N GLU A 153 0.47 -20.12 -4.74
CA GLU A 153 1.02 -20.97 -3.66
C GLU A 153 2.57 -20.83 -3.58
N PRO A 154 3.16 -20.54 -2.40
CA PRO A 154 4.61 -20.31 -2.27
C PRO A 154 5.43 -21.60 -2.40
N THR A 155 6.56 -21.55 -3.11
CA THR A 155 7.46 -22.71 -3.26
C THR A 155 8.11 -23.08 -1.93
N LEU A 156 7.73 -24.22 -1.37
CA LEU A 156 8.33 -24.76 -0.14
C LEU A 156 9.70 -25.40 -0.42
N GLU A 157 10.70 -25.11 0.42
CA GLU A 157 12.06 -25.64 0.26
C GLU A 157 12.10 -27.15 0.60
N ALA A 158 12.59 -27.97 -0.34
CA ALA A 158 12.62 -29.43 -0.20
C ALA A 158 13.57 -29.90 0.93
N SER A 159 14.62 -29.13 1.19
CA SER A 159 15.61 -29.42 2.26
C SER A 159 15.18 -28.95 3.66
N TRP A 160 13.94 -28.48 3.82
CA TRP A 160 13.38 -28.00 5.10
C TRP A 160 13.59 -28.93 6.32
N PRO A 161 13.48 -30.27 6.23
CA PRO A 161 13.69 -31.17 7.38
C PRO A 161 15.10 -31.13 7.98
N HIS A 162 16.09 -30.58 7.27
CA HIS A 162 17.41 -30.25 7.82
C HIS A 162 17.54 -28.76 8.13
N LEU A 163 17.10 -27.87 7.23
CA LEU A 163 17.25 -26.42 7.40
C LEU A 163 16.52 -25.90 8.65
N GLN A 164 15.32 -26.41 8.96
CA GLN A 164 14.59 -26.07 10.18
C GLN A 164 15.45 -26.30 11.43
N LEU A 165 16.16 -27.43 11.50
CA LEU A 165 16.98 -27.78 12.65
C LEU A 165 18.27 -26.94 12.71
N VAL A 166 18.81 -26.51 11.56
CA VAL A 166 19.96 -25.59 11.50
C VAL A 166 19.56 -24.18 11.95
N TYR A 167 18.39 -23.70 11.55
CA TYR A 167 17.85 -22.42 12.01
C TYR A 167 17.47 -22.45 13.49
N GLU A 168 16.82 -23.52 13.95
CA GLU A 168 16.53 -23.78 15.36
C GLU A 168 17.82 -23.81 16.21
N PHE A 169 18.85 -24.51 15.74
CA PHE A 169 20.17 -24.53 16.37
C PHE A 169 20.80 -23.13 16.43
N PHE A 170 20.78 -22.37 15.33
CA PHE A 170 21.34 -21.03 15.29
C PHE A 170 20.59 -20.07 16.23
N LEU A 171 19.26 -20.17 16.29
CA LEU A 171 18.43 -19.39 17.19
C LEU A 171 18.72 -19.72 18.66
N ARG A 172 18.76 -21.01 19.04
CA ARG A 172 19.11 -21.42 20.42
C ARG A 172 20.55 -21.06 20.79
N PHE A 173 21.50 -21.16 19.85
CA PHE A 173 22.88 -20.70 20.03
C PHE A 173 22.97 -19.19 20.28
N LEU A 174 22.21 -18.38 19.54
CA LEU A 174 22.13 -16.93 19.76
C LEU A 174 21.39 -16.56 21.05
N GLU A 175 20.40 -17.33 21.47
CA GLU A 175 19.59 -17.05 22.65
C GLU A 175 20.23 -17.50 23.96
N SER A 176 21.06 -18.54 23.92
CA SER A 176 21.75 -19.11 25.09
C SER A 176 22.33 -18.05 26.04
N PRO A 177 22.20 -18.24 27.37
CA PRO A 177 22.78 -17.33 28.36
C PRO A 177 24.31 -17.33 28.33
N ASP A 178 24.93 -18.43 27.87
CA ASP A 178 26.39 -18.60 27.79
C ASP A 178 26.98 -18.00 26.50
N PHE A 179 26.15 -17.45 25.60
CA PHE A 179 26.59 -16.81 24.36
C PHE A 179 27.35 -15.50 24.61
N GLN A 180 28.58 -15.41 24.10
CA GLN A 180 29.46 -14.25 24.27
C GLN A 180 29.64 -13.44 22.98
N PRO A 181 29.06 -12.22 22.89
CA PRO A 181 29.19 -11.35 21.70
C PRO A 181 30.63 -10.98 21.34
N SER A 182 31.52 -10.94 22.34
CA SER A 182 32.97 -10.69 22.22
C SER A 182 33.70 -11.73 21.36
N MET A 183 33.18 -12.96 21.31
CA MET A 183 33.76 -14.11 20.62
C MET A 183 33.11 -14.26 19.24
N ALA A 184 31.76 -14.25 19.21
CA ALA A 184 30.98 -14.38 17.97
C ALA A 184 31.31 -13.31 16.92
N LYS A 185 31.60 -12.06 17.32
CA LYS A 185 31.96 -10.94 16.41
C LYS A 185 33.22 -11.16 15.56
N ARG A 186 34.02 -12.21 15.82
CA ARG A 186 35.17 -12.58 14.98
C ARG A 186 34.76 -13.37 13.72
N TYR A 187 33.54 -13.91 13.72
CA TYR A 187 33.05 -14.85 12.71
C TYR A 187 31.70 -14.41 12.12
N VAL A 188 30.84 -13.76 12.91
CA VAL A 188 29.64 -13.04 12.43
C VAL A 188 30.06 -11.61 12.05
N ASP A 189 30.43 -11.44 10.78
CA ASP A 189 30.95 -10.19 10.23
C ASP A 189 29.92 -9.50 9.29
N GLN A 190 30.37 -8.47 8.55
CA GLN A 190 29.55 -7.76 7.58
C GLN A 190 29.17 -8.63 6.36
N LYS A 191 30.01 -9.62 6.00
CA LYS A 191 29.70 -10.56 4.92
C LYS A 191 28.64 -11.57 5.37
N PHE A 192 28.77 -12.15 6.56
CA PHE A 192 27.76 -13.03 7.16
C PHE A 192 26.39 -12.34 7.22
N VAL A 193 26.34 -11.08 7.66
CA VAL A 193 25.09 -10.30 7.70
C VAL A 193 24.51 -10.06 6.30
N LEU A 194 25.34 -9.80 5.29
CA LEU A 194 24.87 -9.61 3.92
C LEU A 194 24.24 -10.91 3.38
N GLN A 195 24.94 -12.04 3.53
CA GLN A 195 24.44 -13.34 3.08
C GLN A 195 23.20 -13.81 3.87
N LEU A 196 23.01 -13.35 5.11
CA LEU A 196 21.80 -13.58 5.89
C LEU A 196 20.62 -12.73 5.40
N LEU A 197 20.88 -11.49 4.97
CA LEU A 197 19.88 -10.60 4.39
C LEU A 197 19.45 -11.04 2.98
N GLU A 198 20.36 -11.60 2.18
CA GLU A 198 20.05 -12.18 0.86
C GLU A 198 19.01 -13.33 0.94
N LEU A 199 18.95 -14.05 2.07
CA LEU A 199 17.99 -15.15 2.27
C LEU A 199 16.56 -14.68 2.59
N PHE A 200 16.33 -13.42 2.94
CA PHE A 200 14.97 -12.89 3.17
C PHE A 200 14.13 -12.88 1.88
N ASP A 201 14.74 -13.04 0.71
CA ASP A 201 14.04 -13.16 -0.56
C ASP A 201 13.49 -14.57 -0.84
N SER A 202 13.64 -15.51 0.12
CA SER A 202 13.13 -16.89 -0.01
C SER A 202 11.60 -16.91 -0.09
N GLU A 203 11.04 -17.64 -1.06
CA GLU A 203 9.59 -17.81 -1.22
C GLU A 203 8.94 -18.50 -0.01
N ASP A 204 9.69 -19.34 0.72
CA ASP A 204 9.21 -20.12 1.87
C ASP A 204 9.02 -19.23 3.13
N PRO A 205 7.79 -18.97 3.58
CA PRO A 205 7.55 -18.08 4.74
C PRO A 205 8.12 -18.63 6.04
N ARG A 206 8.33 -19.96 6.14
CA ARG A 206 8.90 -20.60 7.33
C ARG A 206 10.37 -20.25 7.49
N GLU A 207 11.08 -20.13 6.38
CA GLU A 207 12.47 -19.67 6.35
C GLU A 207 12.55 -18.18 6.75
N ARG A 208 11.69 -17.34 6.19
CA ARG A 208 11.64 -15.90 6.52
C ARG A 208 11.34 -15.63 7.99
N GLU A 209 10.45 -16.39 8.63
CA GLU A 209 10.15 -16.25 10.07
C GLU A 209 11.35 -16.56 10.99
N TYR A 210 12.12 -17.61 10.67
CA TYR A 210 13.37 -17.91 11.37
C TYR A 210 14.42 -16.83 11.13
N LEU A 211 14.61 -16.39 9.88
CA LEU A 211 15.53 -15.30 9.52
C LEU A 211 15.18 -14.00 10.24
N LYS A 212 13.89 -13.65 10.32
CA LYS A 212 13.35 -12.50 11.07
C LYS A 212 13.82 -12.50 12.51
N THR A 213 13.57 -13.60 13.20
CA THR A 213 13.91 -13.78 14.61
C THR A 213 15.42 -13.76 14.83
N ILE A 214 16.17 -14.48 13.99
CA ILE A 214 17.64 -14.58 14.05
C ILE A 214 18.30 -13.21 13.81
N LEU A 215 17.89 -12.47 12.77
CA LEU A 215 18.41 -11.14 12.46
C LEU A 215 18.10 -10.14 13.59
N HIS A 216 16.93 -10.21 14.20
CA HIS A 216 16.61 -9.41 15.39
C HIS A 216 17.53 -9.77 16.57
N ARG A 217 17.77 -11.06 16.88
CA ARG A 217 18.73 -11.46 17.92
C ARG A 217 20.16 -11.00 17.62
N VAL A 218 20.60 -11.06 16.36
CA VAL A 218 21.89 -10.54 15.88
C VAL A 218 21.99 -9.04 16.08
N TYR A 219 20.99 -8.25 15.65
CA TYR A 219 20.94 -6.80 15.88
C TYR A 219 20.95 -6.45 17.36
N GLY A 220 20.22 -7.22 18.18
CA GLY A 220 20.17 -7.11 19.63
C GLY A 220 21.55 -7.27 20.27
N LYS A 221 22.17 -8.45 20.13
CA LYS A 221 23.42 -8.83 20.84
C LYS A 221 24.71 -8.26 20.20
N LEU A 222 24.78 -8.09 18.88
CA LEU A 222 26.01 -7.66 18.17
C LEU A 222 25.97 -6.17 17.80
N LEU A 223 26.13 -5.31 18.81
CA LEU A 223 26.00 -3.84 18.73
C LEU A 223 26.76 -3.20 17.55
N GLY A 224 27.97 -3.68 17.24
CA GLY A 224 28.81 -3.15 16.16
C GLY A 224 28.25 -3.35 14.74
N LEU A 225 27.34 -4.31 14.55
CA LEU A 225 26.71 -4.57 13.26
C LEU A 225 25.46 -3.72 13.01
N ARG A 226 24.89 -3.08 14.05
CA ARG A 226 23.61 -2.35 13.97
C ARG A 226 23.54 -1.31 12.85
N ALA A 227 24.60 -0.50 12.68
CA ALA A 227 24.65 0.51 11.63
C ALA A 227 24.73 -0.10 10.22
N TYR A 228 25.44 -1.23 10.09
CA TYR A 228 25.56 -1.96 8.83
C TYR A 228 24.23 -2.65 8.45
N ILE A 229 23.55 -3.29 9.41
CA ILE A 229 22.23 -3.91 9.23
C ILE A 229 21.22 -2.86 8.75
N ARG A 230 21.09 -1.71 9.43
CA ARG A 230 20.18 -0.63 8.98
C ARG A 230 20.53 -0.12 7.58
N LYS A 231 21.82 -0.01 7.24
CA LYS A 231 22.26 0.41 5.90
C LYS A 231 21.87 -0.61 4.82
N GLN A 232 22.05 -1.90 5.07
CA GLN A 232 21.73 -2.92 4.07
C GLN A 232 20.22 -3.14 3.90
N ILE A 233 19.42 -3.07 4.98
CA ILE A 233 17.94 -3.08 4.86
C ILE A 233 17.45 -1.86 4.07
N ASN A 234 18.03 -0.67 4.31
CA ASN A 234 17.76 0.52 3.51
C ASN A 234 18.11 0.32 2.02
N ASN A 235 19.29 -0.24 1.71
CA ASN A 235 19.67 -0.57 0.33
C ASN A 235 18.67 -1.55 -0.34
N ILE A 236 18.21 -2.58 0.39
CA ILE A 236 17.20 -3.54 -0.10
C ILE A 236 15.88 -2.84 -0.41
N PHE A 237 15.38 -1.99 0.50
CA PHE A 237 14.15 -1.25 0.27
C PHE A 237 14.27 -0.24 -0.88
N LEU A 238 15.40 0.47 -1.01
CA LEU A 238 15.62 1.37 -2.15
C LEU A 238 15.63 0.61 -3.48
N ARG A 239 16.27 -0.56 -3.54
CA ARG A 239 16.27 -1.44 -4.71
C ARG A 239 14.86 -1.97 -5.04
N PHE A 240 14.11 -2.39 -4.01
CA PHE A 240 12.71 -2.81 -4.16
C PHE A 240 11.82 -1.68 -4.71
N ILE A 241 11.91 -0.46 -4.15
CA ILE A 241 11.08 0.69 -4.56
C ILE A 241 11.43 1.19 -5.97
N TYR A 242 12.71 1.19 -6.35
CA TYR A 242 13.19 1.93 -7.54
C TYR A 242 13.79 1.07 -8.66
N GLU A 243 14.08 -0.21 -8.45
CA GLU A 243 14.70 -1.09 -9.46
C GLU A 243 13.88 -2.34 -9.78
N THR A 244 13.41 -3.10 -8.77
CA THR A 244 12.84 -4.44 -8.99
C THR A 244 11.33 -4.56 -8.81
N GLU A 245 10.70 -3.76 -7.95
CA GLU A 245 9.32 -3.95 -7.44
C GLU A 245 9.02 -5.36 -6.86
N HIS A 246 10.05 -6.20 -6.69
CA HIS A 246 9.97 -7.57 -6.19
C HIS A 246 11.06 -7.80 -5.13
N PHE A 247 10.61 -8.25 -3.96
CA PHE A 247 11.41 -8.80 -2.86
C PHE A 247 10.42 -9.48 -1.89
N ASN A 248 10.64 -10.73 -1.49
CA ASN A 248 9.63 -11.49 -0.73
C ASN A 248 9.57 -11.09 0.76
N GLY A 249 10.70 -10.74 1.38
CA GLY A 249 10.81 -10.51 2.82
C GLY A 249 10.54 -9.09 3.33
N VAL A 250 9.71 -8.29 2.65
CA VAL A 250 9.48 -6.88 3.04
C VAL A 250 8.79 -6.77 4.40
N ALA A 251 7.76 -7.60 4.65
CA ALA A 251 6.99 -7.58 5.90
C ALA A 251 7.87 -7.93 7.11
N GLU A 252 8.67 -8.99 7.00
CA GLU A 252 9.53 -9.49 8.06
C GLU A 252 10.66 -8.48 8.39
N LEU A 253 11.23 -7.81 7.38
CA LEU A 253 12.20 -6.73 7.60
C LEU A 253 11.55 -5.51 8.27
N LEU A 254 10.28 -5.19 7.96
CA LEU A 254 9.54 -4.11 8.61
C LEU A 254 9.22 -4.43 10.08
N GLU A 255 8.85 -5.66 10.44
CA GLU A 255 8.63 -6.04 11.86
C GLU A 255 9.89 -5.85 12.70
N ILE A 256 11.06 -6.25 12.17
CA ILE A 256 12.35 -6.00 12.83
C ILE A 256 12.58 -4.49 12.96
N LEU A 257 12.30 -3.71 11.90
CA LEU A 257 12.45 -2.26 11.93
C LEU A 257 11.52 -1.58 12.95
N GLY A 258 10.27 -2.00 13.09
CA GLY A 258 9.34 -1.47 14.08
C GLY A 258 9.88 -1.63 15.50
N SER A 259 10.42 -2.81 15.83
CA SER A 259 11.11 -3.04 17.10
C SER A 259 12.38 -2.18 17.27
N ILE A 260 13.15 -1.97 16.19
CA ILE A 260 14.32 -1.10 16.18
C ILE A 260 13.95 0.38 16.37
N ILE A 261 12.86 0.85 15.76
CA ILE A 261 12.36 2.22 15.85
C ILE A 261 11.85 2.49 17.27
N ASN A 262 11.12 1.54 17.87
CA ASN A 262 10.71 1.63 19.27
C ASN A 262 11.94 1.79 20.20
N GLY A 263 13.03 1.08 19.89
CA GLY A 263 14.32 1.17 20.57
C GLY A 263 15.20 2.39 20.23
N PHE A 264 14.72 3.41 19.52
CA PHE A 264 15.49 4.63 19.25
C PHE A 264 15.60 5.54 20.47
N ALA A 265 16.82 6.01 20.74
CA ALA A 265 17.08 7.06 21.72
C ALA A 265 16.62 8.44 21.21
N LEU A 266 16.12 9.27 22.12
CA LEU A 266 15.74 10.66 21.86
C LEU A 266 16.90 11.63 22.17
N PRO A 267 17.03 12.76 21.45
CA PRO A 267 16.25 13.17 20.28
C PRO A 267 16.54 12.30 19.04
N LEU A 268 15.55 12.13 18.16
CA LEU A 268 15.72 11.35 16.94
C LEU A 268 16.83 11.92 16.05
N LYS A 269 17.79 11.06 15.70
CA LYS A 269 18.89 11.41 14.79
C LYS A 269 18.40 11.75 13.39
N ALA A 270 19.14 12.63 12.71
CA ALA A 270 18.92 12.96 11.30
C ALA A 270 18.96 11.71 10.37
N GLU A 271 19.80 10.70 10.65
CA GLU A 271 19.80 9.42 9.89
C GLU A 271 18.42 8.72 9.92
N HIS A 272 17.71 8.78 11.06
CA HIS A 272 16.40 8.14 11.21
C HIS A 272 15.28 8.96 10.56
N LYS A 273 15.30 10.30 10.71
CA LYS A 273 14.33 11.18 10.01
C LYS A 273 14.49 11.12 8.49
N GLN A 274 15.71 10.97 7.98
CA GLN A 274 15.95 10.73 6.56
C GLN A 274 15.44 9.35 6.11
N PHE A 275 15.63 8.29 6.91
CA PHE A 275 15.11 6.96 6.61
C PHE A 275 13.57 6.94 6.47
N LEU A 276 12.85 7.57 7.40
CA LEU A 276 11.40 7.75 7.31
C LEU A 276 10.97 8.40 5.98
N VAL A 277 11.54 9.58 5.67
CA VAL A 277 11.11 10.40 4.53
C VAL A 277 11.59 9.87 3.17
N ARG A 278 12.71 9.12 3.12
CA ARG A 278 13.31 8.61 1.88
C ARG A 278 13.05 7.13 1.61
N VAL A 279 12.58 6.37 2.59
CA VAL A 279 12.40 4.91 2.45
C VAL A 279 11.00 4.49 2.86
N LEU A 280 10.59 4.71 4.12
CA LEU A 280 9.28 4.24 4.60
C LEU A 280 8.12 4.94 3.88
N ILE A 281 8.13 6.27 3.77
CA ILE A 281 7.07 7.00 3.07
C ILE A 281 6.97 6.58 1.59
N PRO A 282 8.06 6.50 0.79
CA PRO A 282 7.99 5.95 -0.57
C PRO A 282 7.60 4.47 -0.67
N LEU A 283 7.79 3.64 0.36
CA LEU A 283 7.45 2.20 0.31
C LEU A 283 5.94 1.96 0.02
N HIS A 284 5.08 2.92 0.40
CA HIS A 284 3.65 2.93 0.06
C HIS A 284 3.35 3.01 -1.44
N THR A 285 4.31 3.36 -2.32
CA THR A 285 4.06 3.37 -3.77
C THR A 285 4.01 1.97 -4.38
N ALA A 286 4.70 0.99 -3.78
CA ALA A 286 4.80 -0.39 -4.29
C ALA A 286 3.44 -1.03 -4.57
N LYS A 287 3.35 -1.85 -5.62
CA LYS A 287 2.10 -2.52 -6.04
C LYS A 287 1.60 -3.47 -4.95
N SER A 288 2.49 -4.34 -4.48
CA SER A 288 2.32 -5.37 -3.46
C SER A 288 2.20 -4.84 -2.01
N LEU A 289 1.73 -3.60 -1.82
CA LEU A 289 1.63 -2.96 -0.49
C LEU A 289 0.79 -3.77 0.51
N SER A 290 -0.24 -4.47 0.06
CA SER A 290 -1.17 -5.26 0.87
C SER A 290 -0.50 -6.33 1.72
N ILE A 291 0.60 -6.93 1.24
CA ILE A 291 1.36 -7.97 1.95
C ILE A 291 1.98 -7.43 3.26
N PHE A 292 2.39 -6.16 3.27
CA PHE A 292 3.25 -5.60 4.32
C PHE A 292 2.74 -4.28 4.94
N HIS A 293 1.54 -3.84 4.57
CA HIS A 293 0.97 -2.56 5.00
C HIS A 293 0.87 -2.40 6.51
N ALA A 294 0.40 -3.42 7.23
CA ALA A 294 0.24 -3.35 8.68
C ALA A 294 1.59 -3.16 9.40
N GLN A 295 2.63 -3.83 8.92
CA GLN A 295 4.00 -3.70 9.40
C GLN A 295 4.58 -2.31 9.08
N LEU A 296 4.21 -1.73 7.93
CA LEU A 296 4.64 -0.40 7.52
C LEU A 296 3.93 0.71 8.32
N ALA A 297 2.60 0.65 8.44
CA ALA A 297 1.78 1.55 9.26
C ALA A 297 2.27 1.55 10.71
N TYR A 298 2.53 0.37 11.28
CA TYR A 298 3.14 0.24 12.62
C TYR A 298 4.49 0.96 12.71
N CYS A 299 5.37 0.84 11.70
CA CYS A 299 6.63 1.59 11.67
C CYS A 299 6.43 3.12 11.59
N VAL A 300 5.40 3.59 10.88
CA VAL A 300 5.07 5.02 10.74
C VAL A 300 4.52 5.59 12.04
N VAL A 301 3.56 4.91 12.68
CA VAL A 301 3.01 5.26 14.00
C VAL A 301 4.11 5.25 15.07
N GLN A 302 4.97 4.22 15.10
CA GLN A 302 6.12 4.16 16.00
C GLN A 302 7.13 5.29 15.78
N PHE A 303 7.22 5.88 14.58
CA PHE A 303 8.03 7.08 14.36
C PHE A 303 7.40 8.34 14.96
N MET A 304 6.07 8.45 14.97
CA MET A 304 5.33 9.57 15.57
C MET A 304 5.40 9.54 17.09
N GLU A 305 5.23 8.37 17.72
CA GLU A 305 5.36 8.18 19.18
C GLU A 305 6.72 8.64 19.74
N LYS A 306 7.78 8.66 18.93
CA LYS A 306 9.11 9.13 19.35
C LYS A 306 9.32 10.62 19.14
N ASP A 307 8.61 11.25 18.20
CA ASP A 307 8.83 12.65 17.82
C ASP A 307 7.68 13.19 16.96
N ALA A 308 6.65 13.76 17.58
CA ALA A 308 5.48 14.32 16.88
C ALA A 308 5.82 15.36 15.79
N THR A 309 7.04 15.94 15.77
CA THR A 309 7.46 16.84 14.67
C THR A 309 7.62 16.13 13.32
N VAL A 310 7.64 14.79 13.27
CA VAL A 310 7.67 14.05 12.00
C VAL A 310 6.29 13.90 11.34
N THR A 311 5.19 14.06 12.09
CA THR A 311 3.82 13.80 11.61
C THR A 311 3.43 14.65 10.41
N GLU A 312 3.85 15.92 10.36
CA GLU A 312 3.62 16.79 9.21
C GLU A 312 4.28 16.25 7.93
N TYR A 313 5.48 15.65 8.03
CA TYR A 313 6.18 15.05 6.90
C TYR A 313 5.53 13.73 6.46
N ILE A 314 5.02 12.94 7.40
CA ILE A 314 4.27 11.70 7.15
C ILE A 314 3.00 12.01 6.35
N ILE A 315 2.10 12.84 6.89
CA ILE A 315 0.79 13.09 6.27
C ILE A 315 0.95 13.80 4.92
N ARG A 316 1.86 14.79 4.79
CA ARG A 316 2.17 15.40 3.48
C ARG A 316 2.80 14.38 2.50
N GLY A 317 3.50 13.37 3.01
CA GLY A 317 4.06 12.26 2.23
C GLY A 317 3.00 11.30 1.70
N LEU A 318 2.10 10.83 2.55
CA LEU A 318 0.97 9.95 2.17
C LEU A 318 0.03 10.66 1.20
N LEU A 319 -0.32 11.93 1.46
CA LEU A 319 -1.14 12.74 0.55
C LEU A 319 -0.48 12.96 -0.82
N LYS A 320 0.86 13.02 -0.90
CA LYS A 320 1.61 13.09 -2.16
C LYS A 320 1.54 11.78 -2.95
N TYR A 321 1.58 10.64 -2.27
CA TYR A 321 1.57 9.30 -2.91
C TYR A 321 0.18 8.65 -2.96
N TRP A 322 -0.88 9.44 -2.72
CA TRP A 322 -2.26 8.95 -2.61
C TRP A 322 -2.71 8.16 -3.85
N PRO A 323 -3.15 6.89 -3.72
CA PRO A 323 -3.56 6.05 -4.84
C PRO A 323 -4.71 6.67 -5.64
N LYS A 324 -4.58 6.74 -6.98
CA LYS A 324 -5.63 7.25 -7.89
C LYS A 324 -6.16 6.20 -8.88
N THR A 325 -5.61 4.98 -8.84
CA THR A 325 -5.90 3.90 -9.80
C THR A 325 -6.21 2.55 -9.14
N CYS A 326 -6.02 2.42 -7.82
CA CYS A 326 -6.26 1.19 -7.06
C CYS A 326 -7.07 1.53 -5.81
N THR A 327 -8.32 1.07 -5.76
CA THR A 327 -9.26 1.38 -4.68
C THR A 327 -8.96 0.61 -3.38
N GLN A 328 -8.43 -0.61 -3.47
CA GLN A 328 -7.91 -1.38 -2.33
C GLN A 328 -6.83 -0.58 -1.58
N LYS A 329 -5.82 -0.07 -2.30
CA LYS A 329 -4.79 0.80 -1.71
C LYS A 329 -5.36 2.12 -1.18
N GLU A 330 -6.39 2.71 -1.80
CA GLU A 330 -7.03 3.92 -1.28
C GLU A 330 -7.77 3.66 0.05
N VAL A 331 -8.45 2.51 0.19
CA VAL A 331 -9.06 2.06 1.46
C VAL A 331 -7.99 1.80 2.53
N MET A 332 -6.84 1.26 2.16
CA MET A 332 -5.71 1.03 3.08
C MET A 332 -5.08 2.34 3.57
N PHE A 333 -4.82 3.30 2.67
CA PHE A 333 -4.35 4.65 3.03
C PHE A 333 -5.35 5.36 3.98
N LEU A 334 -6.66 5.19 3.78
CA LEU A 334 -7.67 5.70 4.72
C LEU A 334 -7.59 5.01 6.09
N GLY A 335 -7.22 3.73 6.15
CA GLY A 335 -6.96 3.02 7.41
C GLY A 335 -5.71 3.53 8.13
N GLU A 336 -4.57 3.63 7.43
CA GLU A 336 -3.32 4.17 7.99
C GLU A 336 -3.52 5.61 8.49
N ILE A 337 -4.25 6.44 7.76
CA ILE A 337 -4.58 7.80 8.18
C ILE A 337 -5.47 7.83 9.43
N GLU A 338 -6.38 6.88 9.63
CA GLU A 338 -7.14 6.78 10.88
C GLU A 338 -6.22 6.43 12.06
N GLU A 339 -5.36 5.41 11.91
CA GLU A 339 -4.36 5.04 12.94
C GLU A 339 -3.40 6.19 13.28
N ILE A 340 -2.97 6.96 12.26
CA ILE A 340 -2.15 8.16 12.41
C ILE A 340 -2.91 9.29 13.14
N LEU A 341 -4.21 9.44 12.90
CA LEU A 341 -5.03 10.45 13.56
C LEU A 341 -5.43 10.05 14.99
N ASP A 342 -5.46 8.77 15.33
CA ASP A 342 -5.73 8.28 16.69
C ASP A 342 -4.61 8.68 17.69
N VAL A 343 -3.39 8.89 17.18
CA VAL A 343 -2.19 9.27 17.96
C VAL A 343 -1.66 10.69 17.66
N ILE A 344 -2.37 11.52 16.89
CA ILE A 344 -1.87 12.86 16.51
C ILE A 344 -2.02 13.88 17.64
N GLU A 345 -0.98 14.65 17.95
CA GLU A 345 -1.16 15.84 18.79
C GLU A 345 -2.04 16.89 18.08
N PRO A 346 -2.98 17.58 18.77
CA PRO A 346 -3.72 18.71 18.21
C PRO A 346 -2.80 19.81 17.63
N SER A 347 -1.60 19.97 18.23
CA SER A 347 -0.55 20.90 17.81
C SER A 347 -0.02 20.63 16.38
N GLN A 348 -0.05 19.37 15.94
CA GLN A 348 0.37 18.93 14.62
C GLN A 348 -0.84 18.82 13.67
N PHE A 349 -1.99 18.36 14.18
CA PHE A 349 -3.25 18.28 13.42
C PHE A 349 -3.60 19.61 12.73
N ILE A 350 -3.47 20.72 13.45
CA ILE A 350 -3.73 22.07 12.92
C ILE A 350 -2.92 22.40 11.65
N ARG A 351 -1.74 21.80 11.45
CA ARG A 351 -0.85 22.03 10.29
C ARG A 351 -1.23 21.22 9.05
N VAL A 352 -1.97 20.14 9.24
CA VAL A 352 -2.28 19.13 8.21
C VAL A 352 -3.77 19.01 7.89
N GLN A 353 -4.65 19.52 8.77
CA GLN A 353 -6.11 19.44 8.59
C GLN A 353 -6.59 19.94 7.23
N GLU A 354 -6.09 21.08 6.73
CA GLU A 354 -6.53 21.63 5.45
C GLU A 354 -6.28 20.69 4.25
N PRO A 355 -5.03 20.27 3.94
CA PRO A 355 -4.79 19.35 2.82
C PRO A 355 -5.38 17.96 3.09
N LEU A 356 -5.47 17.52 4.34
CA LEU A 356 -6.03 16.23 4.71
C LEU A 356 -7.54 16.16 4.46
N PHE A 357 -8.32 17.10 5.00
CA PHE A 357 -9.77 17.11 4.81
C PHE A 357 -10.19 17.47 3.37
N LYS A 358 -9.35 18.16 2.59
CA LYS A 358 -9.53 18.28 1.13
C LYS A 358 -9.43 16.93 0.41
N GLN A 359 -8.54 16.04 0.84
CA GLN A 359 -8.45 14.67 0.30
C GLN A 359 -9.55 13.75 0.86
N ILE A 360 -9.89 13.83 2.15
CA ILE A 360 -11.04 13.09 2.72
C ILE A 360 -12.34 13.47 2.01
N ALA A 361 -12.58 14.77 1.74
CA ALA A 361 -13.71 15.21 0.93
C ALA A 361 -13.73 14.55 -0.46
N ALA A 362 -12.59 14.47 -1.14
CA ALA A 362 -12.51 13.78 -2.43
C ALA A 362 -12.88 12.29 -2.31
N CYS A 363 -12.42 11.59 -1.26
CA CYS A 363 -12.76 10.18 -0.98
C CYS A 363 -14.26 9.99 -0.68
N ILE A 364 -14.89 10.90 0.07
CA ILE A 364 -16.35 10.91 0.32
C ILE A 364 -17.14 11.08 -0.99
N SER A 365 -16.59 11.79 -1.98
CA SER A 365 -17.18 11.89 -3.33
C SER A 365 -16.80 10.76 -4.29
N SER A 366 -16.06 9.75 -3.83
CA SER A 366 -15.71 8.60 -4.67
C SER A 366 -16.98 7.80 -5.03
N PRO A 367 -17.19 7.42 -6.29
CA PRO A 367 -18.31 6.54 -6.67
C PRO A 367 -18.12 5.10 -6.17
N HIS A 368 -16.92 4.75 -5.70
CA HIS A 368 -16.59 3.43 -5.18
C HIS A 368 -16.97 3.34 -3.69
N PHE A 369 -18.04 2.58 -3.39
CA PHE A 369 -18.68 2.64 -2.08
C PHE A 369 -17.73 2.38 -0.90
N GLN A 370 -16.79 1.42 -1.01
CA GLN A 370 -15.84 1.12 0.08
C GLN A 370 -14.91 2.29 0.43
N VAL A 371 -14.58 3.15 -0.54
CA VAL A 371 -13.73 4.34 -0.31
C VAL A 371 -14.53 5.43 0.40
N ALA A 372 -15.75 5.69 -0.06
CA ALA A 372 -16.65 6.66 0.57
C ALA A 372 -17.05 6.21 1.99
N GLU A 373 -17.37 4.92 2.18
CA GLU A 373 -17.67 4.30 3.46
C GLU A 373 -16.49 4.41 4.44
N ARG A 374 -15.29 3.98 4.02
CA ARG A 374 -14.09 4.01 4.89
C ARG A 374 -13.74 5.44 5.33
N ALA A 375 -13.93 6.42 4.46
CA ALA A 375 -13.73 7.84 4.76
C ALA A 375 -14.81 8.43 5.68
N LEU A 376 -16.08 7.98 5.56
CA LEU A 376 -17.17 8.44 6.44
C LEU A 376 -17.08 7.85 7.85
N TYR A 377 -16.48 6.67 8.03
CA TYR A 377 -16.25 6.09 9.35
C TYR A 377 -15.25 6.87 10.23
N PHE A 378 -14.53 7.86 9.69
CA PHE A 378 -13.70 8.77 10.51
C PHE A 378 -14.53 9.54 11.56
N TRP A 379 -15.83 9.76 11.31
CA TRP A 379 -16.74 10.40 12.27
C TRP A 379 -17.27 9.44 13.37
N ASN A 380 -16.92 8.15 13.31
CA ASN A 380 -17.22 7.18 14.37
C ASN A 380 -16.10 7.09 15.43
N ASN A 381 -14.89 7.56 15.12
CA ASN A 381 -13.78 7.61 16.08
C ASN A 381 -13.94 8.85 16.98
N GLU A 382 -14.07 8.65 18.29
CA GLU A 382 -14.32 9.72 19.26
C GLU A 382 -13.19 10.77 19.31
N TYR A 383 -11.93 10.34 19.16
CA TYR A 383 -10.78 11.25 19.18
C TYR A 383 -10.72 12.11 17.91
N ILE A 384 -10.87 11.50 16.74
CA ILE A 384 -10.95 12.23 15.46
C ILE A 384 -12.14 13.19 15.48
N LEU A 385 -13.27 12.79 16.05
CA LEU A 385 -14.44 13.65 16.18
C LEU A 385 -14.17 14.88 17.08
N SER A 386 -13.43 14.71 18.18
CA SER A 386 -13.02 15.83 19.04
C SER A 386 -12.08 16.82 18.32
N LEU A 387 -11.12 16.32 17.54
CA LEU A 387 -10.22 17.15 16.72
C LEU A 387 -11.00 17.93 15.65
N ILE A 388 -12.05 17.32 15.07
CA ILE A 388 -12.99 17.95 14.14
C ILE A 388 -13.83 19.03 14.84
N GLU A 389 -14.28 18.81 16.08
CA GLU A 389 -15.07 19.78 16.85
C GLU A 389 -14.27 21.05 17.16
N GLU A 390 -13.07 20.90 17.74
CA GLU A 390 -12.16 22.02 18.05
C GLU A 390 -11.83 22.87 16.81
N ASN A 391 -11.76 22.23 15.64
CA ASN A 391 -11.36 22.86 14.38
C ASN A 391 -12.52 23.04 13.38
N CYS A 392 -13.78 22.94 13.83
CA CYS A 392 -14.97 22.90 12.97
C CYS A 392 -15.07 24.11 12.03
N GLN A 393 -14.61 25.29 12.47
CA GLN A 393 -14.54 26.52 11.66
C GLN A 393 -13.68 26.39 10.37
N VAL A 394 -12.68 25.51 10.36
CA VAL A 394 -11.81 25.25 9.20
C VAL A 394 -12.29 24.02 8.45
N ILE A 395 -12.65 22.94 9.16
CA ILE A 395 -12.96 21.65 8.56
C ILE A 395 -14.33 21.63 7.87
N LEU A 396 -15.38 22.15 8.51
CA LEU A 396 -16.74 22.09 7.96
C LEU A 396 -16.84 22.78 6.58
N PRO A 397 -16.30 24.00 6.34
CA PRO A 397 -16.30 24.61 5.01
C PRO A 397 -15.63 23.76 3.91
N LEU A 398 -14.64 22.92 4.24
CA LEU A 398 -13.94 22.06 3.28
C LEU A 398 -14.76 20.84 2.86
N VAL A 399 -15.49 20.21 3.80
CA VAL A 399 -16.27 18.99 3.54
C VAL A 399 -17.73 19.26 3.16
N PHE A 400 -18.31 20.39 3.59
CA PHE A 400 -19.75 20.67 3.49
C PHE A 400 -20.29 20.56 2.07
N ALA A 401 -19.66 21.24 1.10
CA ALA A 401 -20.12 21.26 -0.28
C ALA A 401 -20.13 19.85 -0.91
N THR A 402 -19.22 18.99 -0.47
CA THR A 402 -19.16 17.59 -0.93
C THR A 402 -20.23 16.74 -0.27
N LEU A 403 -20.36 16.77 1.06
CA LEU A 403 -21.41 16.05 1.79
C LEU A 403 -22.81 16.44 1.29
N TYR A 404 -23.07 17.74 1.10
CA TYR A 404 -24.37 18.27 0.66
C TYR A 404 -24.70 18.00 -0.83
N ARG A 405 -23.69 17.69 -1.64
CA ARG A 405 -23.85 17.18 -3.01
C ARG A 405 -24.11 15.67 -3.02
N VAL A 406 -23.23 14.90 -2.39
CA VAL A 406 -23.20 13.43 -2.45
C VAL A 406 -24.45 12.82 -1.79
N SER A 407 -24.98 13.42 -0.72
CA SER A 407 -26.29 13.07 -0.10
C SER A 407 -27.51 13.12 -1.04
N LYS A 408 -27.38 13.69 -2.24
CA LYS A 408 -28.47 13.83 -3.23
C LYS A 408 -28.18 13.12 -4.55
N GLU A 409 -26.92 12.82 -4.81
CA GLU A 409 -26.41 12.37 -6.12
C GLU A 409 -25.77 10.97 -6.06
N HIS A 410 -25.53 10.40 -4.87
CA HIS A 410 -24.90 9.08 -4.72
C HIS A 410 -25.87 7.91 -4.91
N TRP A 411 -25.41 6.88 -5.63
CA TRP A 411 -26.22 5.71 -6.01
C TRP A 411 -26.51 4.74 -4.85
N ASN A 412 -25.55 4.56 -3.94
CA ASN A 412 -25.68 3.65 -2.80
C ASN A 412 -26.33 4.37 -1.60
N GLN A 413 -27.49 3.86 -1.17
CA GLN A 413 -28.29 4.42 -0.07
C GLN A 413 -27.62 4.32 1.31
N THR A 414 -26.74 3.34 1.54
CA THR A 414 -25.98 3.24 2.81
C THR A 414 -25.04 4.44 2.96
N ILE A 415 -24.34 4.80 1.89
CA ILE A 415 -23.45 5.98 1.85
C ILE A 415 -24.26 7.27 2.06
N VAL A 416 -25.43 7.38 1.43
CA VAL A 416 -26.35 8.52 1.64
C VAL A 416 -26.78 8.62 3.11
N SER A 417 -27.12 7.51 3.77
CA SER A 417 -27.47 7.44 5.19
C SER A 417 -26.30 7.88 6.10
N LEU A 418 -25.09 7.37 5.86
CA LEU A 418 -23.88 7.77 6.58
C LEU A 418 -23.60 9.27 6.44
N ILE A 419 -23.79 9.84 5.24
CA ILE A 419 -23.63 11.28 5.00
C ILE A 419 -24.69 12.09 5.76
N TYR A 420 -25.94 11.64 5.85
CA TYR A 420 -26.95 12.32 6.67
C TYR A 420 -26.60 12.31 8.16
N ASN A 421 -25.99 11.24 8.68
CA ASN A 421 -25.48 11.20 10.05
C ASN A 421 -24.35 12.23 10.24
N VAL A 422 -23.34 12.24 9.35
CA VAL A 422 -22.22 13.21 9.39
C VAL A 422 -22.71 14.67 9.29
N LEU A 423 -23.67 14.95 8.41
CA LEU A 423 -24.29 16.28 8.29
C LEU A 423 -25.04 16.67 9.56
N LYS A 424 -25.76 15.74 10.21
CA LYS A 424 -26.43 15.97 11.49
C LYS A 424 -25.43 16.30 12.59
N THR A 425 -24.34 15.54 12.70
CA THR A 425 -23.26 15.79 13.68
C THR A 425 -22.64 17.18 13.49
N PHE A 426 -22.36 17.60 12.26
CA PHE A 426 -21.86 18.96 12.00
C PHE A 426 -22.86 20.08 12.32
N MET A 427 -24.16 19.84 12.10
CA MET A 427 -25.22 20.77 12.50
C MET A 427 -25.36 20.87 14.03
N GLU A 428 -25.08 19.78 14.76
CA GLU A 428 -25.05 19.75 16.22
C GLU A 428 -23.80 20.46 16.78
N MET A 429 -22.64 20.31 16.14
CA MET A 429 -21.40 21.03 16.48
C MET A 429 -21.48 22.54 16.23
N ASN A 430 -22.00 22.97 15.07
CA ASN A 430 -22.10 24.40 14.75
C ASN A 430 -23.25 24.72 13.79
N SER A 431 -24.47 24.74 14.32
CA SER A 431 -25.70 25.05 13.57
C SER A 431 -25.61 26.36 12.77
N LYS A 432 -25.04 27.43 13.34
CA LYS A 432 -24.89 28.71 12.65
C LYS A 432 -24.00 28.60 11.41
N LEU A 433 -22.79 28.03 11.56
CA LEU A 433 -21.87 27.86 10.43
C LEU A 433 -22.47 26.92 9.37
N PHE A 434 -23.21 25.90 9.79
CA PHE A 434 -23.93 24.99 8.91
C PHE A 434 -25.03 25.70 8.09
N ASP A 435 -25.81 26.59 8.71
CA ASP A 435 -26.82 27.41 8.02
C ASP A 435 -26.19 28.45 7.08
N ASP A 436 -25.14 29.14 7.52
CA ASP A 436 -24.39 30.12 6.70
C ASP A 436 -23.78 29.44 5.45
N LEU A 437 -23.19 28.25 5.60
CA LEU A 437 -22.69 27.43 4.48
C LEU A 437 -23.83 26.89 3.60
N THR A 438 -24.96 26.49 4.19
CA THR A 438 -26.15 26.05 3.46
C THR A 438 -26.72 27.17 2.58
N ALA A 439 -26.72 28.42 3.07
CA ALA A 439 -27.10 29.60 2.29
C ALA A 439 -26.09 29.89 1.17
N SER A 440 -24.79 29.92 1.51
CA SER A 440 -23.70 30.17 0.56
C SER A 440 -23.68 29.17 -0.61
N TYR A 441 -23.82 27.87 -0.32
CA TYR A 441 -23.86 26.81 -1.34
C TYR A 441 -25.03 26.96 -2.31
N LYS A 442 -26.23 27.33 -1.82
CA LYS A 442 -27.39 27.61 -2.69
C LYS A 442 -27.11 28.78 -3.64
N VAL A 443 -26.46 29.84 -3.14
CA VAL A 443 -26.08 31.02 -3.93
C VAL A 443 -25.01 30.68 -4.97
N GLU A 444 -23.97 29.95 -4.62
CA GLU A 444 -22.92 29.60 -5.59
C GLU A 444 -23.41 28.61 -6.65
N LYS A 445 -24.25 27.61 -6.31
CA LYS A 445 -24.88 26.73 -7.31
C LYS A 445 -25.81 27.50 -8.26
N GLN A 446 -26.47 28.57 -7.81
CA GLN A 446 -27.21 29.48 -8.70
C GLN A 446 -26.30 30.28 -9.63
N LYS A 447 -25.16 30.79 -9.15
CA LYS A 447 -24.16 31.45 -10.01
C LYS A 447 -23.55 30.48 -11.03
N GLU A 448 -23.26 29.25 -10.62
CA GLU A 448 -22.72 28.20 -11.49
C GLU A 448 -23.69 27.89 -12.63
N MET A 449 -24.96 27.59 -12.34
CA MET A 449 -26.00 27.41 -13.37
C MET A 449 -26.17 28.63 -14.29
N LYS A 450 -25.91 29.86 -13.80
CA LYS A 450 -25.91 31.07 -14.64
C LYS A 450 -24.69 31.12 -15.57
N ARG A 451 -23.47 30.87 -15.06
CA ARG A 451 -22.22 30.78 -15.85
C ARG A 451 -22.32 29.68 -16.92
N GLU A 452 -22.97 28.56 -16.62
CA GLU A 452 -23.17 27.46 -17.58
C GLU A 452 -24.12 27.84 -18.71
N ARG A 453 -25.23 28.55 -18.42
CA ARG A 453 -26.11 29.10 -19.46
C ARG A 453 -25.40 30.13 -20.32
N GLU A 454 -24.71 31.09 -19.70
CA GLU A 454 -23.90 32.10 -20.41
C GLU A 454 -22.85 31.44 -21.33
N ARG A 455 -22.19 30.37 -20.86
CA ARG A 455 -21.26 29.58 -21.67
C ARG A 455 -21.97 28.86 -22.83
N ALA A 456 -23.12 28.24 -22.58
CA ALA A 456 -23.88 27.51 -23.60
C ALA A 456 -24.44 28.44 -24.69
N ASP A 457 -24.89 29.64 -24.32
CA ASP A 457 -25.39 30.64 -25.27
C ASP A 457 -24.26 31.32 -26.06
N LEU A 458 -23.06 31.46 -25.47
CA LEU A 458 -21.85 31.85 -26.22
C LEU A 458 -21.44 30.78 -27.26
N TRP A 459 -21.49 29.50 -26.91
CA TRP A 459 -21.25 28.41 -27.88
C TRP A 459 -22.29 28.40 -29.00
N ARG A 460 -23.58 28.54 -28.66
CA ARG A 460 -24.68 28.66 -29.65
C ARG A 460 -24.47 29.84 -30.60
N GLY A 461 -24.07 30.99 -30.07
CA GLY A 461 -23.76 32.18 -30.87
C GLY A 461 -22.58 31.98 -31.82
N LEU A 462 -21.56 31.20 -31.42
CA LEU A 462 -20.44 30.79 -32.28
C LEU A 462 -20.91 29.84 -33.40
N GLU A 463 -21.72 28.84 -33.08
CA GLU A 463 -22.33 27.91 -34.05
C GLU A 463 -23.17 28.66 -35.08
N GLU A 464 -24.11 29.50 -34.65
CA GLU A 464 -24.93 30.32 -35.56
C GLU A 464 -24.09 31.29 -36.40
N HIS A 465 -22.96 31.80 -35.88
CA HIS A 465 -22.07 32.68 -36.65
C HIS A 465 -21.24 31.91 -37.69
N GLN A 466 -20.82 30.68 -37.36
CA GLN A 466 -20.22 29.76 -38.32
C GLN A 466 -21.20 29.40 -39.44
N ASP A 467 -22.44 29.06 -39.09
CA ASP A 467 -23.48 28.68 -40.06
C ASP A 467 -23.87 29.85 -40.96
N ARG A 468 -24.09 31.06 -40.39
CA ARG A 468 -24.33 32.28 -41.19
C ARG A 468 -23.18 32.56 -42.16
N ARG A 469 -21.92 32.42 -41.72
CA ARG A 469 -20.75 32.56 -42.60
C ARG A 469 -20.70 31.49 -43.69
N MET A 470 -21.07 30.24 -43.39
CA MET A 470 -21.08 29.15 -44.36
C MET A 470 -22.23 29.29 -45.38
N GLN A 471 -23.39 29.78 -44.95
CA GLN A 471 -24.50 30.16 -45.82
C GLN A 471 -24.08 31.28 -46.79
N MET A 472 -23.51 32.39 -46.28
CA MET A 472 -23.01 33.49 -47.12
C MET A 472 -21.97 33.03 -48.16
N LEU A 473 -21.04 32.14 -47.79
CA LEU A 473 -20.07 31.56 -48.72
C LEU A 473 -20.74 30.67 -49.78
N THR A 474 -21.77 29.91 -49.40
CA THR A 474 -22.54 29.05 -50.31
C THR A 474 -23.38 29.88 -51.29
N GLU A 475 -23.99 30.98 -50.83
CA GLU A 475 -24.73 31.93 -51.66
C GLU A 475 -23.80 32.69 -52.61
N ALA A 476 -22.62 33.13 -52.14
CA ALA A 476 -21.60 33.73 -52.98
C ALA A 476 -21.14 32.78 -54.10
N ALA A 477 -20.87 31.51 -53.78
CA ALA A 477 -20.52 30.49 -54.77
C ALA A 477 -21.67 30.20 -55.75
N ARG A 478 -22.93 30.19 -55.28
CA ARG A 478 -24.12 30.04 -56.15
C ARG A 478 -24.28 31.24 -57.09
N ASN A 479 -24.08 32.45 -56.59
CA ASN A 479 -24.16 33.68 -57.39
C ASN A 479 -23.03 33.76 -58.43
N GLN A 480 -21.83 33.26 -58.11
CA GLN A 480 -20.75 33.12 -59.10
C GLN A 480 -21.11 32.14 -60.24
N ARG A 481 -21.71 30.98 -59.94
CA ARG A 481 -22.21 30.07 -60.98
C ARG A 481 -23.31 30.71 -61.82
N ASN A 482 -24.29 31.37 -61.20
CA ASN A 482 -25.34 32.09 -61.91
C ASN A 482 -24.78 33.17 -62.85
N LEU A 483 -23.68 33.85 -62.46
CA LEU A 483 -22.98 34.82 -63.30
C LEU A 483 -22.22 34.16 -64.46
N GLN A 484 -21.63 32.97 -64.26
CA GLN A 484 -20.97 32.18 -65.31
C GLN A 484 -22.00 31.65 -66.33
N GLU A 485 -23.08 31.02 -65.88
CA GLU A 485 -24.16 30.55 -66.76
C GLU A 485 -24.86 31.68 -67.55
N ARG A 486 -24.82 32.91 -67.02
CA ARG A 486 -25.34 34.11 -67.69
C ARG A 486 -24.30 34.79 -68.60
N GLY A 487 -23.01 34.49 -68.41
CA GLY A 487 -21.95 34.82 -69.38
C GLY A 487 -21.97 33.90 -70.59
N GLU A 488 -22.31 32.62 -70.40
CA GLU A 488 -22.50 31.66 -71.50
C GLU A 488 -23.80 31.91 -72.29
N ARG A 489 -24.85 32.42 -71.64
CA ARG A 489 -26.09 32.91 -72.29
C ARG A 489 -25.97 34.40 -72.62
N GLY A 490 -25.17 34.71 -73.65
CA GLY A 490 -24.80 36.08 -74.04
C GLY A 490 -25.92 36.96 -74.61
N ASP A 491 -26.79 37.48 -73.73
CA ASP A 491 -27.71 38.59 -74.03
C ASP A 491 -27.11 39.96 -73.59
N PRO A 492 -27.12 41.00 -74.45
CA PRO A 492 -26.51 42.29 -74.15
C PRO A 492 -27.41 43.21 -73.30
N PRO A 493 -26.85 44.12 -72.47
CA PRO A 493 -27.62 45.05 -71.66
C PRO A 493 -28.11 46.26 -72.47
N THR A 494 -29.42 46.55 -72.42
CA THR A 494 -30.01 47.80 -72.93
C THR A 494 -30.06 48.89 -71.85
N PRO A 495 -29.52 50.09 -72.08
CA PRO A 495 -29.59 51.20 -71.12
C PRO A 495 -30.82 52.10 -71.37
N SER A 496 -31.51 52.50 -70.30
CA SER A 496 -32.39 53.67 -70.32
C SER A 496 -32.48 54.32 -68.92
N SER A 497 -32.66 55.63 -68.92
CA SER A 497 -32.78 56.52 -67.75
C SER A 497 -33.55 57.77 -68.22
N PRO A 498 -33.87 58.76 -67.36
CA PRO A 498 -34.05 58.77 -65.90
C PRO A 498 -35.44 59.33 -65.48
N GLN A 499 -35.87 59.25 -64.21
CA GLN A 499 -36.85 60.22 -63.68
C GLN A 499 -36.90 60.39 -62.14
N THR A 500 -36.94 61.67 -61.73
CA THR A 500 -37.57 62.28 -60.53
C THR A 500 -37.39 61.71 -59.11
N ALA A 501 -36.47 62.35 -58.38
CA ALA A 501 -36.61 62.94 -57.04
C ALA A 501 -37.86 62.65 -56.15
N HIS A 502 -37.61 62.48 -54.84
CA HIS A 502 -37.91 63.53 -53.85
C HIS A 502 -37.04 63.43 -52.59
N SER A 503 -36.94 64.54 -51.83
CA SER A 503 -36.37 64.61 -50.48
C SER A 503 -37.36 64.18 -49.40
N ASP A 504 -36.88 63.85 -48.20
CA ASP A 504 -37.10 64.69 -47.00
C ASP A 504 -36.35 64.19 -45.75
N GLN A 505 -35.83 65.15 -44.97
CA GLN A 505 -35.57 65.01 -43.54
C GLN A 505 -36.63 65.81 -42.78
N PRO A 506 -36.86 65.49 -41.49
CA PRO A 506 -36.76 66.60 -40.53
C PRO A 506 -36.11 66.23 -39.18
N GLU A 507 -35.21 67.08 -38.70
CA GLU A 507 -35.02 67.30 -37.25
C GLU A 507 -35.95 68.43 -36.78
N PRO A 508 -36.58 68.27 -35.60
CA PRO A 508 -36.42 69.26 -34.52
C PRO A 508 -36.42 68.61 -33.10
N LYS A 509 -36.04 69.25 -31.97
CA LYS A 509 -35.48 70.58 -31.63
C LYS A 509 -34.88 70.54 -30.21
N ILE A 510 -34.20 71.61 -29.78
CA ILE A 510 -33.70 71.79 -28.39
C ILE A 510 -34.38 72.98 -27.69
N SER A 511 -34.67 72.83 -26.39
CA SER A 511 -34.75 73.87 -25.35
C SER A 511 -34.25 73.21 -24.04
N GLY A 512 -33.38 73.76 -23.19
CA GLY A 512 -33.25 75.16 -22.75
C GLY A 512 -34.00 75.33 -21.41
N ALA A 513 -33.39 75.58 -20.25
CA ALA A 513 -31.98 75.81 -19.87
C ALA A 513 -31.67 75.03 -18.54
N SER A 514 -30.80 75.36 -17.56
CA SER A 514 -29.98 76.54 -17.22
C SER A 514 -28.84 76.20 -16.20
N SER A 515 -28.02 77.21 -15.84
CA SER A 515 -27.39 77.45 -14.51
C SER A 515 -26.40 76.42 -13.89
N SER A 516 -25.13 76.86 -13.74
CA SER A 516 -24.18 76.70 -12.58
C SER A 516 -24.08 75.37 -11.80
N SER A 517 -22.91 74.88 -11.37
CA SER A 517 -21.79 75.62 -10.77
C SER A 517 -20.42 74.88 -10.72
N SER A 518 -19.37 75.70 -10.56
CA SER A 518 -17.97 75.49 -10.17
C SER A 518 -17.53 74.32 -9.25
N GLY A 519 -16.28 73.86 -9.45
CA GLY A 519 -15.47 72.98 -8.58
C GLY A 519 -14.82 71.84 -9.41
N ALA A 520 -13.50 71.66 -9.59
CA ALA A 520 -12.25 72.06 -8.91
C ALA A 520 -11.89 71.21 -7.66
N GLY A 521 -10.64 70.70 -7.63
CA GLY A 521 -10.11 69.68 -6.71
C GLY A 521 -9.91 68.33 -7.44
N GLU A 522 -8.71 67.90 -7.87
CA GLU A 522 -7.40 67.68 -7.21
C GLU A 522 -7.30 66.45 -6.31
N SER A 523 -6.14 65.77 -6.40
CA SER A 523 -5.60 64.71 -5.53
C SER A 523 -6.40 63.39 -5.45
N ALA A 524 -5.87 62.20 -5.79
CA ALA A 524 -4.57 61.56 -5.51
C ALA A 524 -4.45 60.90 -4.13
N THR A 525 -4.82 59.62 -4.08
CA THR A 525 -4.16 58.51 -3.35
C THR A 525 -4.43 57.23 -4.12
#